data_AF-A0A5C2HKG0-F1
#
_entry.id   AF-A0A5C2HKG0-F1
#
_cell.length_a   1.000
_cell.length_b   1.000
_cell.length_c   1.000
_cell.angle_alpha   90.00
_cell.angle_beta   90.00
_cell.angle_gamma   90.00
#
_symmetry.space_group_name_H-M   'P 1'
#
loop_
_entity.id
_entity.type
_entity.pdbx_description
1 polymer ?
#
loop_
_entity_poly.entity_id
_entity_poly.type
_entity_poly.pdbx_seq_one_letter_code
_entity_poly.pdbx_strand_id
1 'polypeptide(L)'
;MPDVIFIDEPELGLHPSAITLIAAMIRRLAAKRQLFIATQSPALVDCFELENIIVADLYDGATTLRSLTSADYQRWLEQDYLNSEIWLKEPLVRNQ
;
A
#
# COMPACT_ATOMS: atom_id res chain seq x y z
N MET A 1 15.84 0.44 -19.44
CA MET A 1 15.00 0.86 -18.31
C MET A 1 15.75 0.61 -17.01
N PRO A 2 15.70 1.53 -16.06
CA PRO A 2 16.38 1.42 -14.76
C PRO A 2 15.87 0.21 -13.97
N ASP A 3 16.68 -0.31 -13.06
CA ASP A 3 16.37 -1.49 -12.25
C ASP A 3 15.39 -1.17 -11.11
N VAL A 4 15.42 0.08 -10.62
CA VAL A 4 14.53 0.61 -9.58
C VAL A 4 13.77 1.82 -10.13
N ILE A 5 12.47 1.89 -9.85
CA ILE A 5 11.56 2.94 -10.31
C ILE A 5 10.78 3.48 -9.12
N PHE A 6 10.72 4.80 -8.98
CA PHE A 6 9.89 5.50 -8.01
C PHE A 6 8.77 6.23 -8.75
N ILE A 7 7.53 6.09 -8.29
CA ILE A 7 6.36 6.76 -8.86
C ILE A 7 5.58 7.41 -7.73
N ASP A 8 5.23 8.68 -7.89
CA ASP A 8 4.47 9.45 -6.92
C ASP A 8 3.07 9.72 -7.48
N GLU A 9 2.05 9.37 -6.70
CA GLU A 9 0.61 9.52 -7.01
C GLU A 9 0.23 9.17 -8.46
N PRO A 10 0.50 7.93 -8.94
CA PRO A 10 0.19 7.51 -10.31
C PRO A 10 -1.30 7.61 -10.68
N GLU A 11 -2.18 7.64 -9.68
CA GLU A 11 -3.62 7.77 -9.83
C GLU A 11 -4.12 9.22 -9.97
N LEU A 12 -3.27 10.23 -9.76
CA LEU A 12 -3.70 11.62 -9.73
C LEU A 12 -4.31 12.04 -11.08
N GLY A 13 -5.57 12.48 -11.05
CA GLY A 13 -6.32 12.88 -12.25
C GLY A 13 -6.92 11.72 -13.06
N LEU A 14 -6.78 10.48 -12.61
CA LEU A 14 -7.42 9.33 -13.25
C LEU A 14 -8.89 9.19 -12.84
N HIS A 15 -9.73 8.77 -13.79
CA HIS A 15 -11.08 8.30 -13.48
C HIS A 15 -11.00 7.01 -12.64
N PRO A 16 -11.92 6.75 -11.68
CA PRO A 16 -11.87 5.57 -10.82
C PRO A 16 -11.74 4.24 -11.57
N SER A 17 -12.34 4.12 -12.75
CA SER A 17 -12.25 2.92 -13.59
C SER A 17 -10.85 2.64 -14.16
N ALA A 18 -9.95 3.61 -14.16
CA ALA A 18 -8.58 3.46 -14.66
C ALA A 18 -7.59 2.96 -13.59
N ILE A 19 -7.98 2.99 -12.31
CA ILE A 19 -7.12 2.59 -11.18
C ILE A 19 -6.72 1.10 -11.30
N THR A 20 -7.67 0.23 -11.64
CA THR A 20 -7.39 -1.21 -11.80
C THR A 20 -6.47 -1.49 -12.99
N LEU A 21 -6.56 -0.68 -14.06
CA LEU A 21 -5.69 -0.78 -15.22
C LEU A 21 -4.25 -0.39 -14.88
N ILE A 22 -4.04 0.74 -14.21
CA ILE A 22 -2.69 1.16 -13.82
C ILE A 22 -2.08 0.19 -12.80
N ALA A 23 -2.87 -0.33 -11.86
CA ALA A 23 -2.43 -1.36 -10.93
C ALA A 23 -1.96 -2.64 -11.66
N ALA A 24 -2.70 -3.08 -12.69
CA ALA A 24 -2.29 -4.22 -13.51
C ALA A 24 -0.97 -3.97 -14.26
N MET A 25 -0.77 -2.74 -14.77
CA MET A 25 0.49 -2.34 -15.42
C MET A 25 1.66 -2.34 -14.43
N ILE A 26 1.46 -1.80 -13.23
CA ILE A 26 2.42 -1.81 -12.13
C ILE A 26 2.85 -3.24 -11.80
N ARG A 27 1.89 -4.16 -11.55
CA ARG A 27 2.20 -5.57 -11.24
C ARG A 27 3.03 -6.24 -12.34
N ARG A 28 2.69 -5.98 -13.60
CA ARG A 28 3.44 -6.52 -14.75
C ARG A 28 4.88 -5.99 -14.79
N LEU A 29 5.10 -4.73 -14.44
CA LEU A 29 6.43 -4.13 -14.41
C LEU A 29 7.24 -4.63 -13.20
N ALA A 30 6.59 -4.80 -12.05
CA ALA A 30 7.17 -5.32 -10.81
C ALA A 30 7.77 -6.72 -10.96
N ALA A 31 7.25 -7.54 -11.88
CA ALA A 31 7.83 -8.83 -12.21
C ALA A 31 9.25 -8.77 -12.80
N LYS A 32 9.71 -7.58 -13.21
CA LYS A 32 11.01 -7.38 -13.88
C LYS A 32 11.88 -6.31 -13.23
N ARG A 33 11.30 -5.45 -12.39
CA ARG A 33 11.91 -4.23 -11.85
C ARG A 33 11.42 -4.01 -10.42
N GLN A 34 12.22 -3.36 -9.59
CA GLN A 34 11.77 -2.94 -8.26
C GLN A 34 11.01 -1.62 -8.39
N LEU A 35 9.79 -1.57 -7.86
CA LEU A 35 8.94 -0.37 -7.88
C LEU A 35 8.67 0.09 -6.45
N PHE A 36 8.79 1.39 -6.21
CA PHE A 36 8.28 2.07 -5.04
C PHE A 36 7.21 3.06 -5.50
N ILE A 37 6.00 2.92 -4.97
CA ILE A 37 4.86 3.74 -5.36
C ILE A 37 4.34 4.42 -4.10
N ALA A 38 4.30 5.75 -4.15
CA ALA A 38 3.58 6.54 -3.16
C ALA A 38 2.16 6.81 -3.67
N THR A 39 1.18 6.64 -2.79
CA THR A 39 -0.24 6.80 -3.11
C THR A 39 -0.99 7.26 -1.87
N GLN A 40 -2.03 8.07 -2.08
CA GLN A 40 -3.01 8.40 -1.05
C GLN A 40 -4.39 7.79 -1.37
N SER A 41 -4.46 6.89 -2.36
CA SER A 41 -5.71 6.35 -2.89
C SER A 41 -6.04 4.99 -2.28
N PRO A 42 -7.12 4.90 -1.48
CA PRO A 42 -7.64 3.62 -0.99
C PRO A 42 -7.87 2.60 -2.11
N ALA A 43 -8.42 3.06 -3.23
CA ALA A 43 -8.73 2.19 -4.38
C ALA A 43 -7.48 1.59 -5.04
N LEU A 44 -6.35 2.32 -5.02
CA LEU A 44 -5.08 1.78 -5.51
C LEU A 44 -4.48 0.82 -4.49
N VAL A 45 -4.53 1.14 -3.20
CA VAL A 45 -4.08 0.28 -2.10
C VAL A 45 -4.80 -1.08 -2.12
N ASP A 46 -6.11 -1.08 -2.36
CA ASP A 46 -6.94 -2.29 -2.46
C ASP A 46 -6.57 -3.20 -3.64
N CYS A 47 -5.75 -2.73 -4.58
CA CYS A 47 -5.28 -3.51 -5.72
C CYS A 47 -3.98 -4.31 -5.45
N PHE A 48 -3.41 -4.22 -4.24
CA PHE A 48 -2.14 -4.87 -3.87
C PHE A 48 -2.28 -5.69 -2.58
N GLU A 49 -1.45 -6.72 -2.46
CA GLU A 49 -1.36 -7.55 -1.24
C GLU A 49 -0.80 -6.76 -0.06
N LEU A 50 -1.23 -7.14 1.15
CA LEU A 50 -0.89 -6.44 2.39
C LEU A 50 0.62 -6.32 2.61
N GLU A 51 1.37 -7.36 2.26
CA GLU A 51 2.83 -7.42 2.42
C GLU A 51 3.57 -6.41 1.54
N ASN A 52 2.91 -5.88 0.51
CA ASN A 52 3.48 -4.86 -0.37
C ASN A 52 3.16 -3.43 0.10
N ILE A 53 2.50 -3.26 1.25
CA ILE A 53 2.10 -1.96 1.77
C ILE A 53 3.03 -1.56 2.93
N ILE A 54 3.63 -0.38 2.78
CA ILE A 54 4.34 0.33 3.84
C ILE A 54 3.56 1.61 4.13
N VAL A 55 3.19 1.80 5.39
CA VAL A 55 2.50 2.99 5.86
C VAL A 55 3.52 3.99 6.36
N ALA A 56 3.45 5.21 5.84
CA ALA A 56 4.21 6.35 6.32
C ALA A 56 3.29 7.25 7.16
N ASP A 57 3.57 7.35 8.46
CA ASP A 57 2.80 8.14 9.41
C ASP A 57 3.71 9.18 10.10
N LEU A 58 3.17 10.35 10.44
CA LEU A 58 3.87 11.36 11.23
C LEU A 58 3.61 11.10 12.72
N TYR A 59 4.68 10.77 13.45
CA TYR A 59 4.63 10.56 14.90
C TYR A 59 5.73 11.39 15.59
N ASP A 60 5.33 12.20 16.56
CA ASP A 60 6.23 13.10 17.32
C ASP A 60 7.14 13.97 16.42
N GLY A 61 6.57 14.51 15.33
CA GLY A 61 7.29 15.35 14.38
C GLY A 61 8.25 14.62 13.43
N ALA A 62 8.31 13.29 13.47
CA ALA A 62 9.13 12.46 12.59
C ALA A 62 8.28 11.48 11.75
N THR A 63 8.71 11.22 10.52
CA THR A 63 8.10 10.18 9.69
C THR A 63 8.51 8.81 10.20
N THR A 64 7.51 8.00 10.56
CA THR A 64 7.65 6.59 10.90
C THR A 64 7.14 5.74 9.74
N LEU A 65 7.86 4.67 9.44
CA LEU A 65 7.46 3.70 8.43
C LEU A 65 7.12 2.37 9.13
N ARG A 66 5.98 1.78 8.79
CA ARG A 66 5.57 0.45 9.27
C ARG A 66 5.08 -0.40 8.12
N SER A 67 5.46 -1.67 8.10
CA SER A 67 4.94 -2.63 7.12
C SER A 67 3.66 -3.27 7.66
N LEU A 68 2.69 -3.51 6.77
CA LEU A 68 1.48 -4.26 7.12
C LEU A 68 1.77 -5.75 6.91
N THR A 69 2.32 -6.43 7.92
CA THR A 69 2.52 -7.88 7.80
C THR A 69 1.21 -8.60 8.09
N SER A 70 0.90 -9.66 7.33
CA SER A 70 -0.30 -10.46 7.60
C SER A 70 -0.37 -10.97 9.05
N ALA A 71 0.77 -11.23 9.69
CA ALA A 71 0.84 -11.66 11.09
C ALA A 71 0.32 -10.60 12.08
N ASP A 72 0.64 -9.33 11.85
CA ASP A 72 0.26 -8.23 12.76
C ASP A 72 -1.22 -7.84 12.64
N TYR A 73 -1.87 -8.23 11.53
CA TYR A 73 -3.21 -7.79 11.14
C TYR A 73 -4.22 -8.95 10.93
N GLN A 74 -3.86 -10.19 11.34
CA GLN A 74 -4.70 -11.39 11.13
C GLN A 74 -6.17 -11.22 11.54
N ARG A 75 -6.44 -10.57 12.67
CA ARG A 75 -7.81 -10.37 13.18
C ARG A 75 -8.70 -9.56 12.23
N TRP A 76 -8.13 -8.61 11.49
CA TRP A 76 -8.89 -7.80 10.54
C TRP A 76 -9.04 -8.52 9.19
N LEU A 77 -8.03 -9.29 8.78
CA LEU A 77 -8.12 -10.16 7.60
C LEU A 77 -9.24 -11.21 7.73
N GLU A 78 -9.46 -11.76 8.93
CA GLU A 78 -10.54 -12.71 9.23
C GLU A 78 -11.96 -12.11 9.10
N GLN A 79 -12.08 -10.78 9.05
CA GLN A 79 -13.35 -10.06 9.02
C GLN A 79 -13.67 -9.45 7.63
N ASP A 80 -13.01 -9.91 6.57
CA ASP A 80 -13.20 -9.45 5.18
C ASP A 80 -12.93 -7.93 4.97
N TYR A 81 -12.04 -7.33 5.76
CA TYR A 81 -11.64 -5.92 5.57
C TYR A 81 -10.82 -5.75 4.28
N LEU A 82 -11.02 -4.61 3.62
CA LEU A 82 -10.18 -4.19 2.52
C LEU A 82 -8.81 -3.73 3.03
N ASN A 83 -7.77 -3.85 2.19
CA ASN A 83 -6.41 -3.48 2.57
C ASN A 83 -6.30 -1.98 2.90
N SER A 84 -7.07 -1.12 2.24
CA SER A 84 -7.17 0.30 2.55
C SER A 84 -7.80 0.57 3.92
N GLU A 85 -8.67 -0.30 4.41
CA GLU A 85 -9.24 -0.19 5.76
C GLU A 85 -8.22 -0.64 6.81
N ILE A 86 -7.41 -1.67 6.51
CA ILE A 86 -6.33 -2.17 7.36
C ILE A 86 -5.19 -1.15 7.46
N TRP A 87 -4.86 -0.47 6.35
CA TRP A 87 -3.87 0.61 6.29
C TRP A 87 -4.10 1.68 7.37
N LEU A 88 -5.36 2.04 7.61
CA LEU A 88 -5.76 3.05 8.59
C LEU A 88 -5.79 2.53 10.04
N LYS A 89 -5.41 1.27 10.30
CA LYS A 89 -5.36 0.69 11.65
C LYS A 89 -3.93 0.63 12.20
N GLU A 90 -3.83 0.88 13.50
CA GLU A 90 -2.64 0.55 14.28
C GLU A 90 -2.50 -0.97 14.42
N PRO A 91 -1.28 -1.53 14.44
CA PRO A 91 -1.07 -2.96 14.66
C PRO A 91 -1.55 -3.37 16.07
N LEU A 92 -2.02 -4.62 16.21
CA LEU A 92 -2.51 -5.14 17.49
C LEU A 92 -1.43 -5.18 18.58
N VAL A 93 -0.16 -5.20 18.19
CA VAL A 93 1.00 -5.25 19.09
C VAL A 93 1.56 -3.83 19.29
N ARG A 94 0.79 -2.99 19.98
CA ARG A 94 1.32 -1.77 20.61
C ARG A 94 0.81 -1.67 22.05
N ASN A 95 1.22 -2.65 22.85
CA ASN A 95 1.11 -2.64 24.31
C ASN A 95 2.32 -3.39 24.89
N GLN A 96 3.49 -2.74 24.86
CA GLN A 96 4.50 -2.74 25.94
C GLN A 96 5.23 -1.41 25.92
#